data_AF-A0A4V1UI50-F1
#
_entry.id   AF-A0A4V1UI50-F1
#
_cell.length_a   1.000
_cell.length_b   1.000
_cell.length_c   1.000
_cell.angle_alpha   90.00
_cell.angle_beta   90.00
_cell.angle_gamma   90.00
#
_symmetry.space_group_name_H-M   'P 1'
#
loop_
_entity.id
_entity.type
_entity.pdbx_description
1 polymer ?
#
loop_
_entity_poly.entity_id
_entity_poly.type
_entity_poly.pdbx_seq_one_letter_code
_entity_poly.pdbx_strand_id
1 'polypeptide(L)'
;MAWDPGFGDWVQDHLSGLGRFEIKRMFGGAGALKGGAMFAILSSDTIWLKADDALAAEMAGAGRERFEYGQPGKRRTLPYWSLPSAAMD
;
A
#
# COMPACT_ATOMS: atom_id res chain seq x y z
N MET A 1 -13.12 -1.75 7.35
CA MET A 1 -12.43 -0.49 7.67
C MET A 1 -12.96 0.60 6.75
N ALA A 2 -13.25 1.79 7.27
CA ALA A 2 -13.48 2.97 6.45
C ALA A 2 -12.12 3.60 6.12
N TRP A 3 -11.90 3.95 4.86
CA TRP A 3 -10.77 4.76 4.43
C TRP A 3 -10.80 6.14 5.10
N ASP A 4 -9.70 6.54 5.73
CA ASP A 4 -9.52 7.85 6.32
C ASP A 4 -8.92 8.83 5.28
N PRO A 5 -9.61 9.94 4.95
CA PRO A 5 -9.08 10.91 3.99
C PRO A 5 -7.83 11.63 4.49
N GLY A 6 -7.70 11.88 5.80
CA GLY A 6 -6.52 12.52 6.40
C GLY A 6 -5.26 11.66 6.31
N PHE A 7 -5.40 10.32 6.39
CA PHE A 7 -4.28 9.42 6.08
C PHE A 7 -3.82 9.59 4.63
N GLY A 8 -4.75 9.77 3.68
CA GLY A 8 -4.41 10.05 2.29
C GLY A 8 -3.63 11.35 2.09
N ASP A 9 -3.99 12.41 2.81
CA ASP A 9 -3.29 13.68 2.76
C ASP A 9 -1.88 13.57 3.35
N TRP A 10 -1.73 12.88 4.49
CA TRP A 10 -0.41 12.59 5.06
C TRP A 10 0.47 11.78 4.11
N VAL A 11 -0.07 10.75 3.46
CA VAL A 11 0.68 9.96 2.47
C VAL A 11 1.12 10.82 1.27
N GLN A 12 0.27 11.75 0.81
CA GLN A 12 0.64 12.69 -0.26
C GLN A 12 1.83 13.57 0.14
N ASP A 13 1.86 14.05 1.38
CA ASP A 13 2.97 14.84 1.90
C ASP A 13 4.24 14.00 2.08
N HIS A 14 4.13 12.85 2.76
CA HIS A 14 5.23 11.93 3.03
C HIS A 14 5.92 11.43 1.75
N LEU A 15 5.13 11.16 0.71
CA LEU A 15 5.62 10.68 -0.59
C LEU A 15 5.75 11.80 -1.62
N SER A 16 5.73 13.07 -1.22
CA SER A 16 5.85 14.22 -2.12
C SER A 16 7.12 14.17 -2.99
N GLY A 17 8.21 13.57 -2.48
CA GLY A 17 9.46 13.34 -3.21
C GLY A 17 9.33 12.40 -4.43
N LEU A 18 8.29 11.58 -4.50
CA LEU A 18 8.00 10.74 -5.67
C LEU A 18 7.36 11.54 -6.83
N GLY A 19 7.01 12.81 -6.60
CA GLY A 19 6.31 13.67 -7.54
C GLY A 19 4.79 13.51 -7.48
N ARG A 20 4.07 14.07 -8.45
CA ARG A 20 2.60 14.04 -8.46
C ARG A 20 2.07 12.62 -8.68
N PHE A 21 1.22 12.16 -7.79
CA PHE A 21 0.45 10.91 -7.91
C PHE A 21 -1.00 11.13 -7.45
N GLU A 22 -1.88 10.19 -7.79
CA GLU A 22 -3.30 10.21 -7.45
C GLU A 22 -3.60 9.18 -6.37
N ILE A 23 -4.45 9.51 -5.40
CA ILE A 23 -5.01 8.54 -4.45
C ILE A 23 -6.48 8.29 -4.81
N LYS A 24 -6.84 7.02 -5.00
CA LYS A 24 -8.20 6.60 -5.36
C LYS A 24 -8.72 5.55 -4.40
N ARG A 25 -9.96 5.69 -3.91
CA ARG A 25 -10.60 4.68 -3.06
C ARG A 25 -10.83 3.39 -3.83
N MET A 26 -10.31 2.28 -3.32
CA MET A 26 -10.45 0.94 -3.93
C MET A 26 -10.19 -0.16 -2.90
N PHE A 27 -10.78 -1.34 -3.12
CA PHE A 27 -10.60 -2.54 -2.27
C PHE A 27 -10.95 -2.37 -0.78
N GLY A 28 -11.81 -1.41 -0.43
CA GLY A 28 -12.15 -1.10 0.97
C GLY A 28 -11.13 -0.19 1.67
N GLY A 29 -10.09 0.28 0.96
CA GLY A 29 -9.14 1.32 1.38
C GLY A 29 -8.96 2.35 0.26
N ALA A 30 -7.71 2.72 -0.02
CA ALA A 30 -7.33 3.48 -1.21
C ALA A 30 -6.09 2.90 -1.89
N GLY A 31 -5.84 3.30 -3.13
CA GLY A 31 -4.64 2.97 -3.90
C GLY A 31 -3.99 4.24 -4.41
N ALA A 32 -2.66 4.28 -4.37
CA ALA A 32 -1.85 5.37 -4.91
C ALA A 32 -1.36 4.99 -6.32
N LEU A 33 -1.61 5.88 -7.28
CA LEU A 33 -1.33 5.67 -8.70
C LEU A 33 -0.47 6.81 -9.24
N LYS A 34 0.61 6.46 -9.93
CA LYS A 34 1.47 7.43 -10.63
C LYS A 34 1.41 7.15 -12.12
N GLY A 35 0.94 8.12 -12.91
CA GLY A 35 0.78 7.97 -14.36
C GLY A 35 -0.14 6.80 -14.76
N GLY A 36 -1.17 6.52 -13.95
CA GLY A 36 -2.10 5.40 -14.17
C GLY A 36 -1.64 4.04 -13.64
N ALA A 37 -0.40 3.92 -13.14
CA ALA A 37 0.11 2.68 -12.56
C ALA A 37 0.00 2.70 -11.02
N MET A 38 -0.68 1.70 -10.44
CA MET A 38 -0.79 1.56 -8.99
C MET A 38 0.51 1.05 -8.38
N PHE A 39 1.14 1.89 -7.56
CA PHE A 39 2.41 1.58 -6.90
C PHE A 39 2.24 1.28 -5.40
N ALA A 40 1.18 1.78 -4.76
CA ALA A 40 0.88 1.48 -3.37
C ALA A 40 -0.62 1.29 -3.10
N ILE A 41 -0.95 0.58 -2.03
CA ILE A 41 -2.29 0.47 -1.45
C ILE A 41 -2.22 1.05 -0.03
N LEU A 42 -3.25 1.79 0.34
CA LEU A 42 -3.39 2.46 1.62
C LEU A 42 -4.58 1.82 2.33
N SER A 43 -4.29 1.05 3.37
CA SER A 43 -5.32 0.28 4.08
C SER A 43 -4.90 0.06 5.52
N SER A 44 -5.87 0.20 6.44
CA SER A 44 -5.65 0.01 7.88
C SER A 44 -4.49 0.86 8.42
N ASP A 45 -4.41 2.13 8.00
CA ASP A 45 -3.33 3.06 8.40
C ASP A 45 -1.92 2.55 8.04
N THR A 46 -1.84 1.65 7.05
CA THR A 46 -0.58 1.07 6.58
C THR A 46 -0.45 1.33 5.08
N ILE A 47 0.75 1.69 4.66
CA ILE A 47 1.12 1.75 3.24
C ILE A 47 1.63 0.37 2.83
N TRP A 48 1.05 -0.17 1.77
CA TRP A 48 1.42 -1.43 1.14
C TRP A 48 2.06 -1.12 -0.19
N LEU A 49 3.35 -1.39 -0.36
CA LEU A 49 4.07 -1.11 -1.60
C LEU A 49 4.03 -2.30 -2.53
N LYS A 50 3.83 -2.04 -3.83
CA LYS A 50 4.00 -3.07 -4.85
C LYS A 50 5.46 -3.47 -4.88
N ALA A 51 5.73 -4.76 -4.69
CA ALA A 51 7.07 -5.31 -4.83
C ALA A 51 7.18 -6.11 -6.12
N ASP A 52 8.26 -5.88 -6.87
CA ASP A 52 8.73 -6.83 -7.88
C ASP A 52 9.33 -8.08 -7.22
N ASP A 53 9.74 -9.06 -8.02
CA ASP A 53 10.20 -10.36 -7.54
C ASP A 53 11.41 -10.26 -6.59
N ALA A 54 12.34 -9.34 -6.86
CA ALA A 54 13.52 -9.15 -6.02
C ALA A 54 13.15 -8.51 -4.68
N LEU A 55 12.37 -7.42 -4.70
CA LEU A 55 11.91 -6.76 -3.48
C LEU A 55 10.97 -7.68 -2.67
N ALA A 56 10.17 -8.52 -3.34
CA ALA A 56 9.31 -9.48 -2.68
C ALA A 56 10.10 -10.54 -1.91
N ALA A 57 11.24 -11.00 -2.44
CA ALA A 57 12.12 -11.92 -1.74
C ALA A 57 12.73 -11.27 -0.48
N GLU A 58 13.15 -10.01 -0.57
CA GLU A 58 13.67 -9.27 0.60
C GLU A 58 12.59 -9.03 1.65
N MET A 59 11.40 -8.62 1.24
CA MET A 59 10.25 -8.43 2.11
C MET A 59 9.85 -9.74 2.80
N ALA A 60 9.85 -10.85 2.07
CA ALA A 60 9.59 -12.18 2.62
C ALA A 60 10.65 -12.58 3.66
N GLY A 61 11.93 -12.37 3.35
CA GLY A 61 13.04 -12.65 4.27
C GLY A 61 13.02 -11.79 5.53
N ALA A 62 12.51 -10.56 5.43
CA ALA A 62 12.31 -9.64 6.55
C ALA A 62 11.02 -9.90 7.35
N GLY A 63 10.25 -10.94 7.01
CA GLY A 63 9.00 -11.28 7.71
C GLY A 63 7.87 -10.27 7.49
N ARG A 64 7.88 -9.55 6.36
CA ARG A 64 6.81 -8.60 6.01
C ARG A 64 5.55 -9.33 5.59
N GLU A 65 4.42 -8.65 5.69
CA GLU A 65 3.13 -9.23 5.34
C GLU A 65 2.75 -8.84 3.92
N ARG A 66 2.09 -9.76 3.20
CA ARG A 66 1.49 -9.45 1.90
C ARG A 66 0.07 -8.94 2.09
N PHE A 67 -0.33 -8.00 1.24
CA PHE A 67 -1.67 -7.47 1.24
C PHE A 67 -2.65 -8.54 0.79
N GLU A 68 -3.60 -8.84 1.66
CA GLU A 68 -4.71 -9.75 1.38
C GLU A 68 -6.02 -8.97 1.41
N TYR A 69 -6.84 -9.14 0.37
CA TYR A 69 -8.16 -8.52 0.31
C TYR A 69 -9.23 -9.55 -0.09
N GLY A 70 -10.45 -9.33 0.37
CA GLY A 70 -11.59 -10.19 0.06
C GLY A 70 -12.35 -10.62 1.30
N GLN A 71 -13.34 -11.48 1.09
CA GLN A 71 -14.21 -11.97 2.15
C GLN A 71 -13.57 -13.17 2.85
N PRO A 72 -13.96 -13.48 4.11
CA PRO A 72 -13.59 -14.72 4.77
C PRO A 72 -13.87 -15.92 3.85
N GLY A 73 -12.85 -16.76 3.59
CA GLY A 73 -12.93 -17.91 2.68
C GLY A 73 -12.70 -17.63 1.19
N LYS A 74 -12.54 -16.36 0.76
CA LYS A 74 -12.19 -15.97 -0.63
C LYS A 74 -11.16 -14.83 -0.66
N ARG A 75 -10.18 -14.86 0.24
CA ARG A 75 -9.09 -13.88 0.24
C ARG A 75 -8.21 -14.07 -0.99
N ARG A 76 -7.80 -12.94 -1.58
CA ARG A 76 -6.81 -12.87 -2.65
C ARG A 76 -5.61 -12.12 -2.13
N THR A 77 -4.44 -12.72 -2.27
CA THR A 77 -3.17 -12.07 -1.97
C THR A 77 -2.69 -11.32 -3.21
N LEU A 78 -2.31 -10.07 -3.02
CA LEU A 78 -1.69 -9.25 -4.07
C LEU A 78 -0.18 -9.11 -3.79
N PRO A 79 0.64 -8.79 -4.81
CA PRO A 79 2.08 -8.56 -4.64
C PRO A 79 2.38 -7.19 -4.03
N TYR A 80 1.64 -6.82 -2.99
CA TYR A 80 1.89 -5.61 -2.20
C TYR A 80 2.33 -6.05 -0.81
N TRP A 81 3.33 -5.39 -0.26
CA TRP A 81 3.94 -5.75 1.02
C TRP A 81 3.87 -4.58 1.99
N SER A 82 3.69 -4.87 3.28
CA SER A 82 3.62 -3.85 4.31
C SER A 82 4.96 -3.12 4.44
N LEU A 83 4.91 -1.78 4.42
CA LEU A 83 6.06 -0.97 4.80
C LEU A 83 6.36 -1.15 6.29
N PRO A 84 7.64 -1.16 6.69
CA PRO A 84 8.00 -1.06 8.10
C PRO A 84 7.46 0.24 8.70
N SER A 85 7.03 0.18 9.96
CA SER A 85 6.62 1.37 10.72
C SER A 85 7.71 2.44 10.74
N ALA A 86 8.99 2.05 10.77
CA ALA A 86 10.12 2.97 10.69
C ALA A 86 10.21 3.77 9.37
N ALA A 87 9.54 3.33 8.30
CA ALA A 87 9.41 4.10 7.05
C ALA A 87 8.15 4.98 7.03
N MET A 88 7.33 4.90 8.07
CA MET A 88 6.15 5.72 8.31
C MET A 88 6.35 6.72 9.46
N ASP A 89 7.55 6.77 10.04
CA ASP A 89 7.98 7.73 11.09
C ASP A 89 8.43 9.07 10.47
#